data_AF-A0A9D8TNA5-F1
#
_entry.id   AF-A0A9D8TNA5-F1
#
_cell.length_a   1.000
_cell.length_b   1.000
_cell.length_c   1.000
_cell.angle_alpha   90.00
_cell.angle_beta   90.00
_cell.angle_gamma   90.00
#
_symmetry.space_group_name_H-M   'P 1'
#
loop_
_entity.id
_entity.type
_entity.pdbx_description
1 polymer ?
#
loop_
_entity_poly.entity_id
_entity_poly.type
_entity_poly.pdbx_seq_one_letter_code
_entity_poly.pdbx_strand_id
1 'polypeptide(L)'
;MCGIVGIVATTPVNQALYDALTVLQHRGQDAAGIVTSYDGNFKQRKANGLVRDVFETKHMYRLKGNIGIGHVRYPTAGSSSAAEAQPFYVNSPFGIALAH
;
A
#
# COMPACT_ATOMS: atom_id res chain seq x y z
N MET A 1 -1.14 -13.93 8.99
CA MET A 1 -0.34 -13.94 7.75
C MET A 1 -0.78 -12.76 6.92
N CYS A 2 0.13 -11.88 6.50
CA CYS A 2 -0.16 -10.63 5.78
C CYS A 2 -0.99 -10.83 4.50
N GLY A 3 -1.53 -9.74 3.97
CA GLY A 3 -2.27 -9.70 2.71
C GLY A 3 -1.63 -8.75 1.71
N ILE A 4 -1.60 -9.15 0.45
CA ILE A 4 -1.03 -8.38 -0.67
C ILE A 4 -2.06 -8.26 -1.80
N VAL A 5 -2.02 -7.13 -2.51
CA VAL A 5 -2.80 -6.86 -3.72
C VAL A 5 -1.90 -6.17 -4.74
N GLY A 6 -2.06 -6.50 -6.02
CA GLY A 6 -1.48 -5.76 -7.13
C GLY A 6 -2.51 -5.57 -8.24
N ILE A 7 -2.55 -4.38 -8.83
CA ILE A 7 -3.47 -4.05 -9.94
C ILE A 7 -2.69 -3.34 -11.04
N VAL A 8 -2.85 -3.81 -12.27
CA VAL A 8 -2.41 -3.18 -13.51
C VAL A 8 -3.65 -2.95 -14.36
N ALA A 9 -3.94 -1.69 -14.67
CA ALA A 9 -5.15 -1.30 -15.39
C ALA A 9 -4.88 -0.14 -16.36
N THR A 10 -5.91 0.25 -17.11
CA THR A 10 -5.93 1.45 -17.97
C THR A 10 -6.60 2.65 -17.28
N THR A 11 -7.12 2.46 -16.07
CA THR A 11 -7.80 3.48 -15.26
C THR A 11 -7.15 3.61 -13.87
N PRO A 12 -7.42 4.69 -13.11
CA PRO A 12 -6.85 4.87 -11.77
C PRO A 12 -7.16 3.72 -10.81
N VAL A 13 -6.15 3.21 -10.10
CA VAL A 13 -6.28 1.98 -9.29
C VAL A 13 -6.40 2.21 -7.79
N ASN A 14 -6.21 3.43 -7.29
CA ASN A 14 -6.17 3.71 -5.85
C ASN A 14 -7.39 3.20 -5.07
N GLN A 15 -8.61 3.46 -5.54
CA GLN A 15 -9.83 3.00 -4.88
C GLN A 15 -9.95 1.47 -4.90
N ALA A 16 -9.68 0.85 -6.06
CA ALA A 16 -9.71 -0.60 -6.19
C ALA A 16 -8.69 -1.30 -5.27
N LEU A 17 -7.49 -0.71 -5.10
CA LEU A 17 -6.50 -1.17 -4.14
C LEU A 17 -7.02 -1.06 -2.69
N TYR A 18 -7.61 0.08 -2.32
CA TYR A 18 -8.20 0.29 -0.99
C TYR A 18 -9.33 -0.72 -0.69
N ASP A 19 -10.25 -0.92 -1.64
CA ASP A 19 -11.38 -1.83 -1.48
C ASP A 19 -10.89 -3.28 -1.32
N ALA A 20 -9.94 -3.70 -2.16
CA ALA A 20 -9.34 -5.03 -2.07
C ALA A 20 -8.61 -5.24 -0.73
N LEU A 21 -7.85 -4.25 -0.24
CA LEU A 21 -7.22 -4.33 1.08
C LEU A 21 -8.24 -4.38 2.22
N THR A 22 -9.39 -3.73 2.08
CA THR A 22 -10.47 -3.80 3.08
C THR A 22 -11.05 -5.22 3.17
N VAL A 23 -11.24 -5.91 2.04
CA VAL A 23 -11.66 -7.32 2.03
C VAL A 23 -10.57 -8.24 2.60
N LEU A 24 -9.29 -7.91 2.35
CA LEU A 24 -8.15 -8.63 2.92
C LEU A 24 -7.79 -8.21 4.35
N GLN A 25 -8.53 -7.30 4.99
CA GLN A 25 -8.20 -6.76 6.32
C GLN A 25 -8.04 -7.85 7.39
N HIS A 26 -8.74 -8.98 7.25
CA HIS A 26 -8.61 -10.13 8.14
C HIS A 26 -7.21 -10.77 8.14
N ARG A 27 -6.39 -10.50 7.11
CA ARG A 27 -5.01 -10.96 7.00
C ARG A 27 -4.01 -10.10 7.79
N GLY A 28 -4.36 -8.87 8.15
CA GLY A 28 -3.47 -8.01 8.89
C GLY A 28 -4.16 -6.73 9.35
N GLN A 29 -4.05 -6.38 10.63
CA GLN A 29 -4.74 -5.24 11.23
C GLN A 29 -3.77 -4.22 11.87
N ASP A 30 -2.47 -4.48 11.80
CA ASP A 30 -1.43 -3.70 12.47
C ASP A 30 -0.97 -2.50 11.65
N ALA A 31 -0.92 -2.64 10.32
CA ALA A 31 -0.56 -1.57 9.41
C ALA A 31 -1.13 -1.82 8.00
N ALA A 32 -1.24 -0.75 7.22
CA ALA A 32 -1.59 -0.83 5.81
C ALA A 32 -0.71 0.11 4.97
N GLY A 33 -0.58 -0.20 3.68
CA GLY A 33 0.12 0.67 2.75
C GLY A 33 -0.25 0.42 1.29
N ILE A 34 -0.22 1.49 0.50
CA ILE A 34 -0.42 1.49 -0.95
C ILE A 34 0.73 2.26 -1.60
N VAL A 35 1.24 1.73 -2.69
CA VAL A 35 2.13 2.42 -3.64
C VAL A 35 1.50 2.36 -5.03
N THR A 36 1.40 3.51 -5.70
CA THR A 36 1.00 3.60 -7.11
C THR A 36 2.13 4.21 -7.94
N SER A 37 2.14 3.91 -9.25
CA SER A 37 3.07 4.48 -10.22
C SER A 37 2.34 5.48 -11.13
N TYR A 38 2.84 6.71 -11.20
CA TYR A 38 2.29 7.79 -12.01
C TYR A 38 3.42 8.66 -12.55
N ASP A 39 3.46 8.86 -13.87
CA ASP A 39 4.49 9.63 -14.59
C ASP A 39 5.92 9.28 -14.16
N GLY A 40 6.23 7.98 -14.13
CA GLY A 40 7.56 7.47 -13.75
C GLY A 40 7.92 7.65 -12.26
N ASN A 41 6.99 8.08 -11.42
CA ASN A 41 7.21 8.31 -10.00
C ASN A 41 6.30 7.43 -9.14
N PHE A 42 6.82 6.95 -8.02
CA PHE A 42 6.00 6.28 -7.01
C PHE A 42 5.29 7.29 -6.11
N LYS A 43 4.00 7.04 -5.84
CA LYS A 43 3.21 7.74 -4.84
C LYS A 43 2.89 6.75 -3.74
N GLN A 44 3.36 7.02 -2.52
CA GLN A 44 3.25 6.10 -1.39
C GLN A 44 2.44 6.70 -0.24
N ARG A 45 1.58 5.89 0.36
CA ARG A 45 1.02 6.10 1.69
C ARG A 45 1.08 4.79 2.46
N LYS A 46 1.67 4.83 3.64
CA LYS A 46 1.67 3.74 4.62
C LYS A 46 1.62 4.29 6.05
N ALA A 47 1.01 3.56 6.95
CA ALA A 47 0.98 3.83 8.40
C ALA A 47 0.48 2.60 9.16
N ASN A 48 0.61 2.65 10.48
CA ASN A 48 -0.04 1.69 11.37
C ASN A 48 -1.57 1.90 11.39
N GLY A 49 -2.29 0.84 11.71
CA GLY A 49 -3.74 0.82 11.83
C GLY A 49 -4.45 0.11 10.69
N LEU A 50 -5.78 0.13 10.75
CA LEU A 50 -6.65 -0.48 9.76
C LEU A 50 -6.62 0.32 8.45
N VAL A 51 -6.98 -0.32 7.35
CA VAL A 51 -7.04 0.30 6.01
C VAL A 51 -7.84 1.60 6.05
N ARG A 52 -9.02 1.59 6.67
CA ARG A 52 -9.88 2.79 6.79
C ARG A 52 -9.24 3.96 7.54
N ASP A 53 -8.33 3.69 8.48
CA ASP A 53 -7.70 4.70 9.32
C ASP A 53 -6.41 5.23 8.67
N VAL A 54 -5.74 4.39 7.86
CA VAL A 54 -4.50 4.75 7.16
C VAL A 54 -4.74 5.65 5.95
N PHE A 55 -5.85 5.47 5.23
CA PHE A 55 -6.14 6.16 3.96
C PHE A 55 -7.33 7.12 4.06
N GLU A 56 -7.03 8.38 4.41
CA GLU A 56 -7.96 9.50 4.28
C GLU A 56 -8.07 9.99 2.82
N THR A 57 -9.11 10.78 2.53
CA THR A 57 -9.36 11.38 1.20
C THR A 57 -8.14 12.12 0.64
N LYS A 58 -7.43 12.90 1.46
CA LYS A 58 -6.20 13.61 1.05
C LYS A 58 -5.06 12.68 0.63
N HIS A 59 -5.03 11.46 1.16
CA HIS A 59 -4.07 10.43 0.75
C HIS A 59 -4.46 9.85 -0.61
N MET A 60 -5.74 9.56 -0.80
CA MET A 60 -6.27 9.01 -2.05
C MET A 60 -6.05 9.93 -3.24
N TYR A 61 -6.18 11.26 -3.06
CA TYR A 61 -5.84 12.24 -4.10
C TYR A 61 -4.37 12.23 -4.53
N ARG A 62 -3.45 11.82 -3.64
CA ARG A 62 -2.01 11.73 -3.94
C ARG A 62 -1.63 10.42 -4.62
N LEU A 63 -2.36 9.33 -4.36
CA LEU A 63 -2.15 8.00 -4.92
C LEU A 63 -2.66 7.91 -6.37
N LYS A 64 -2.14 8.77 -7.25
CA LYS A 64 -2.46 8.73 -8.68
C LYS A 64 -1.76 7.55 -9.35
N GLY A 65 -2.29 7.11 -10.49
CA GLY A 65 -1.67 6.06 -11.31
C GLY A 65 -2.60 4.90 -11.61
N ASN A 66 -2.25 4.17 -12.67
CA ASN A 66 -3.02 3.02 -13.17
C ASN A 66 -2.37 1.67 -12.83
N ILE A 67 -1.23 1.72 -12.11
CA ILE A 67 -0.51 0.55 -11.62
C ILE A 67 -0.22 0.78 -10.15
N GLY A 68 -0.42 -0.22 -9.31
CA GLY A 68 -0.05 -0.14 -7.91
C GLY A 68 -0.17 -1.45 -7.16
N ILE A 69 0.42 -1.45 -5.97
CA ILE A 69 0.42 -2.56 -5.03
C ILE A 69 -0.02 -2.08 -3.66
N GLY A 70 -0.61 -2.98 -2.89
CA GLY A 70 -1.10 -2.75 -1.54
C GLY A 70 -0.72 -3.88 -0.59
N HIS A 71 -0.62 -3.57 0.70
CA HIS A 71 -0.30 -4.53 1.74
C HIS A 71 -1.06 -4.24 3.04
N VAL A 72 -1.49 -5.29 3.74
CA VAL A 72 -1.95 -5.25 5.14
C VAL A 72 -1.06 -6.16 6.02
N ARG A 73 -0.50 -5.57 7.08
CA ARG A 73 0.46 -6.22 7.98
C ARG A 73 -0.25 -6.92 9.13
N TYR A 74 0.04 -8.19 9.33
CA TYR A 74 -0.26 -8.88 10.58
C TYR A 74 0.86 -8.59 11.60
N PRO A 75 0.57 -8.44 12.90
CA PRO A 75 1.62 -8.30 13.91
C PRO A 75 2.65 -9.42 13.78
N THR A 76 3.91 -9.07 13.61
CA THR A 76 5.04 -10.02 13.59
C THR A 76 6.01 -9.67 14.71
N ALA A 77 6.87 -10.62 15.10
CA ALA A 77 7.94 -10.34 16.04
C ALA A 77 8.88 -9.29 15.41
N GLY A 78 8.96 -8.10 16.01
CA GLY A 78 9.67 -6.94 15.46
C GLY A 78 9.13 -5.63 16.01
N SER A 79 9.53 -4.52 15.39
CA SER A 79 9.04 -3.20 15.80
C SER A 79 7.65 -2.92 15.22
N SER A 80 6.78 -2.31 16.02
CA SER A 80 5.49 -1.77 15.59
C SER A 80 5.64 -0.47 14.80
N SER A 81 6.83 -0.12 14.31
CA SER A 81 7.06 1.14 13.61
C SER A 81 6.29 1.19 12.29
N ALA A 82 5.73 2.36 12.00
CA ALA A 82 5.14 2.68 10.71
C ALA A 82 6.18 2.68 9.57
N ALA A 83 7.46 2.84 9.88
CA ALA A 83 8.54 2.73 8.90
C ALA A 83 8.61 1.32 8.29
N GLU A 84 8.32 0.30 9.11
CA GLU A 84 8.29 -1.12 8.74
C GLU A 84 6.97 -1.52 8.08
N ALA A 85 6.02 -0.60 7.87
CA ALA A 85 4.84 -0.90 7.07
C ALA A 85 5.27 -1.05 5.60
N GLN A 86 4.65 -2.00 4.90
CA GLN A 86 4.90 -2.25 3.48
C GLN A 86 3.82 -1.56 2.62
N PRO A 87 4.05 -1.30 1.33
CA PRO A 87 5.22 -1.68 0.52
C PRO A 87 6.54 -0.98 0.90
N PHE A 88 7.68 -1.62 0.62
CA PHE A 88 9.00 -0.98 0.61
C PHE A 88 9.35 -0.47 -0.78
N TYR A 89 10.22 0.53 -0.85
CA TYR A 89 10.70 1.13 -2.10
C TYR A 89 12.21 1.38 -2.03
N VAL A 90 12.89 1.14 -3.15
CA VAL A 90 14.29 1.53 -3.38
C VAL A 90 14.37 2.31 -4.69
N ASN A 91 15.20 3.35 -4.75
CA ASN A 91 15.34 4.22 -5.92
C ASN A 91 16.39 3.73 -6.94
N SER A 92 17.07 2.62 -6.66
CA SER A 92 18.11 2.08 -7.55
C SER A 92 18.17 0.55 -7.50
N PRO A 93 18.29 -0.13 -8.65
CA PRO A 93 18.16 0.43 -10.00
C PRO A 93 16.68 0.68 -10.36
N PHE A 94 16.42 1.61 -11.29
CA PHE A 94 15.10 1.91 -11.90
C PHE A 94 13.96 2.44 -11.01
N GLY A 95 14.05 2.24 -9.70
CA GLY A 95 12.94 2.44 -8.78
C GLY A 95 12.09 1.17 -8.67
N ILE A 96 12.18 0.47 -7.54
CA ILE A 96 11.49 -0.81 -7.31
C ILE A 96 10.67 -0.69 -6.04
N ALA A 97 9.40 -1.11 -6.10
CA ALA A 97 8.53 -1.24 -4.93
C ALA A 97 8.07 -2.69 -4.76
N LEU A 98 8.04 -3.19 -3.51
CA LEU A 98 7.71 -4.58 -3.19
C LEU A 98 6.85 -4.68 -1.93
N ALA A 99 5.89 -5.60 -1.97
CA ALA A 99 5.09 -6.04 -0.82
C ALA A 99 5.16 -7.57 -0.71
N HIS A 100 5.26 -8.07 0.53
CA HIS A 100 5.40 -9.49 0.87
C HIS A 100 4.65 -9.82 2.17
#